data_AF-A0A0P7BXP0-F1
#
_entry.id   AF-A0A0P7BXP0-F1
#
_cell.length_a   1.000
_cell.length_b   1.000
_cell.length_c   1.000
_cell.angle_alpha   90.00
_cell.angle_beta   90.00
_cell.angle_gamma   90.00
#
_symmetry.space_group_name_H-M   'P 1'
#
loop_
_entity.id
_entity.type
_entity.pdbx_description
1 polymer ?
#
loop_
_entity_poly.entity_id
_entity_poly.type
_entity_poly.pdbx_seq_one_letter_code
_entity_poly.pdbx_strand_id
1 'polypeptide(L)'
;MARSRPARGAAAGEAAAVRPDLDEVFRRDYQVVVGVAARVLGDRDQAEDVAQEVFLSFSGCSVPGARARGWLCVAAAHTALNTIRSRRRRTGREEAAATAEHATVPDVADAVVRRDEHRRVRAALAQLPRTQAVALVLRHSGLSYADVAAALDLSPTSIGTTVRRAESALRKELNRHGSHV
;
A
#
# COMPACT_ATOMS: atom_id res chain seq x y z
N MET A 1 -48.06 -10.73 30.97
CA MET A 1 -47.83 -9.27 30.84
C MET A 1 -46.65 -9.05 29.92
N ALA A 2 -46.89 -8.32 28.82
CA ALA A 2 -46.05 -8.24 27.63
C ALA A 2 -44.82 -7.35 27.80
N ARG A 3 -43.72 -7.76 27.17
CA ARG A 3 -42.48 -6.97 27.04
C ARG A 3 -42.73 -5.84 26.05
N SER A 4 -42.65 -4.60 26.54
CA SER A 4 -42.74 -3.41 25.71
C SER A 4 -41.46 -3.26 24.87
N ARG A 5 -41.63 -3.29 23.55
CA ARG A 5 -40.58 -3.11 22.53
C ARG A 5 -40.59 -1.62 22.16
N PRO A 6 -39.54 -0.82 22.41
CA PRO A 6 -39.48 0.50 21.81
C PRO A 6 -39.15 0.37 20.33
N ALA A 7 -39.85 1.18 19.55
CA ALA A 7 -39.84 1.22 18.11
C ALA A 7 -38.42 1.41 17.56
N ARG A 8 -38.07 0.56 16.58
CA ARG A 8 -36.92 0.74 15.70
C ARG A 8 -37.28 1.89 14.77
N GLY A 9 -37.06 3.11 15.25
CA GLY A 9 -37.17 4.33 14.48
C GLY A 9 -36.23 4.25 13.28
N ALA A 10 -36.83 4.35 12.10
CA ALA A 10 -36.13 4.53 10.84
C ALA A 10 -35.32 5.83 10.90
N ALA A 11 -34.01 5.73 11.04
CA ALA A 11 -33.11 6.75 10.53
C ALA A 11 -32.79 6.36 9.08
N ALA A 12 -33.70 6.72 8.19
CA ALA A 12 -33.39 6.85 6.77
C ALA A 12 -32.18 7.78 6.64
N GLY A 13 -31.30 7.42 5.70
CA GLY A 13 -29.97 7.99 5.51
C GLY A 13 -29.85 9.48 5.78
N GLU A 14 -29.13 9.81 6.84
CA GLU A 14 -28.28 10.99 6.82
C GLU A 14 -27.23 10.67 5.76
N ALA A 15 -27.38 11.23 4.56
CA ALA A 15 -26.36 11.17 3.53
C ALA A 15 -25.04 11.51 4.22
N ALA A 16 -24.15 10.52 4.36
CA ALA A 16 -22.91 10.66 5.11
C ALA A 16 -22.26 11.95 4.63
N ALA A 17 -22.32 13.00 5.47
CA ALA A 17 -22.01 14.34 5.01
C ALA A 17 -20.58 14.28 4.50
N VAL A 18 -20.42 14.48 3.19
CA VAL A 18 -19.10 14.38 2.56
C VAL A 18 -18.22 15.35 3.30
N ARG A 19 -17.13 14.80 3.85
CA ARG A 19 -16.15 15.55 4.62
C ARG A 19 -15.83 16.88 3.93
N PRO A 20 -15.94 18.04 4.62
CA PRO A 20 -15.96 19.35 3.97
C PRO A 20 -14.64 19.75 3.28
N ASP A 21 -13.51 19.25 3.77
CA ASP A 21 -12.17 19.47 3.22
C ASP A 21 -11.71 18.38 2.24
N LEU A 22 -12.59 17.42 1.87
CA LEU A 22 -12.23 16.32 0.97
C LEU A 22 -11.75 16.82 -0.39
N ASP A 23 -12.49 17.74 -0.99
CA ASP A 23 -12.20 18.27 -2.34
C ASP A 23 -10.87 19.04 -2.39
N GLU A 24 -10.60 19.87 -1.37
CA GLU A 24 -9.32 20.58 -1.24
C GLU A 24 -8.15 19.60 -1.09
N VAL A 25 -8.27 18.63 -0.18
CA VAL A 25 -7.24 17.62 0.07
C VAL A 25 -7.03 16.74 -1.17
N PHE A 26 -8.09 16.38 -1.87
CA PHE A 26 -8.02 15.61 -3.11
C PHE A 26 -7.21 16.35 -4.18
N ARG A 27 -7.56 17.60 -4.49
CA ARG A 27 -6.82 18.39 -5.51
C ARG A 27 -5.35 18.56 -5.15
N ARG A 28 -5.04 18.73 -3.86
CA ARG A 28 -3.67 18.93 -3.36
C ARG A 28 -2.83 17.66 -3.40
N ASP A 29 -3.38 16.54 -2.93
CA ASP A 29 -2.59 15.36 -2.58
C ASP A 29 -2.76 14.18 -3.54
N TYR A 30 -3.75 14.19 -4.46
CA TYR A 30 -4.05 13.04 -5.32
C TYR A 30 -2.84 12.52 -6.11
N GLN A 31 -2.09 13.39 -6.78
CA GLN A 31 -0.91 12.99 -7.55
C GLN A 31 0.21 12.40 -6.67
N VAL A 32 0.34 12.87 -5.42
CA VAL A 32 1.30 12.33 -4.45
C VAL A 32 0.88 10.91 -4.05
N VAL A 33 -0.41 10.69 -3.77
CA VAL A 33 -0.98 9.39 -3.40
C VAL A 33 -0.80 8.38 -4.53
N VAL A 34 -1.13 8.75 -5.77
CA VAL A 34 -0.90 7.92 -6.97
C VAL A 34 0.59 7.61 -7.12
N GLY A 35 1.48 8.60 -6.94
CA GLY A 35 2.93 8.38 -7.03
C GLY A 35 3.48 7.41 -5.99
N VAL A 36 2.95 7.44 -4.76
CA VAL A 36 3.32 6.47 -3.70
C VAL A 36 2.86 5.06 -4.09
N ALA A 37 1.61 4.89 -4.53
CA ALA A 37 1.09 3.59 -4.93
C ALA A 37 1.82 3.04 -6.19
N ALA A 38 2.07 3.89 -7.18
CA ALA A 38 2.75 3.53 -8.42
C ALA A 38 4.19 3.06 -8.18
N ARG A 39 4.89 3.61 -7.18
CA ARG A 39 6.24 3.15 -6.80
C ARG A 39 6.25 1.71 -6.27
N VAL A 40 5.14 1.24 -5.72
CA VAL A 40 4.99 -0.13 -5.21
C VAL A 40 4.41 -1.06 -6.28
N LEU A 41 3.42 -0.61 -7.04
CA LEU A 41 2.71 -1.44 -8.01
C LEU A 41 3.43 -1.52 -9.36
N GLY A 42 4.09 -0.44 -9.77
CA GLY A 42 4.71 -0.28 -11.09
C GLY A 42 3.70 -0.30 -12.25
N ASP A 43 2.44 0.01 -11.94
CA ASP A 43 1.30 0.07 -12.85
C ASP A 43 0.46 1.28 -12.45
N ARG A 44 0.14 2.15 -13.42
CA ARG A 44 -0.50 3.43 -13.12
C ARG A 44 -1.98 3.28 -12.84
N ASP A 45 -2.69 2.49 -13.63
CA ASP A 45 -4.14 2.31 -13.49
C ASP A 45 -4.46 1.74 -12.11
N GLN A 46 -3.71 0.72 -11.68
CA GLN A 46 -3.85 0.15 -10.35
C GLN A 46 -3.45 1.13 -9.23
N ALA A 47 -2.52 2.04 -9.50
CA ALA A 47 -2.15 3.07 -8.53
C ALA A 47 -3.26 4.12 -8.37
N GLU A 48 -3.96 4.45 -9.45
CA GLU A 48 -5.13 5.32 -9.43
C GLU A 48 -6.31 4.64 -8.71
N ASP A 49 -6.51 3.33 -8.88
CA ASP A 49 -7.48 2.54 -8.09
C ASP A 49 -7.17 2.57 -6.59
N VAL A 50 -5.89 2.36 -6.22
CA VAL A 50 -5.46 2.48 -4.83
C VAL A 50 -5.70 3.89 -4.29
N ALA A 51 -5.43 4.93 -5.08
CA ALA A 51 -5.69 6.30 -4.66
C ALA A 51 -7.17 6.53 -4.40
N GLN A 52 -8.06 6.05 -5.27
CA GLN A 52 -9.51 6.13 -5.07
C GLN A 52 -9.93 5.45 -3.76
N GLU A 53 -9.48 4.22 -3.49
CA GLU A 53 -9.76 3.51 -2.24
C GLU A 53 -9.29 4.29 -1.00
N VAL A 54 -8.11 4.90 -1.08
CA VAL A 54 -7.53 5.71 -0.01
C VAL A 54 -8.35 6.98 0.25
N PHE A 55 -8.81 7.68 -0.80
CA PHE A 55 -9.65 8.87 -0.64
C PHE A 55 -11.07 8.54 -0.15
N LEU A 56 -11.62 7.40 -0.57
CA LEU A 56 -12.87 6.89 -0.01
C LEU A 56 -12.70 6.60 1.49
N SER A 57 -11.60 5.96 1.88
CA SER A 57 -11.27 5.74 3.29
C SER A 57 -11.08 7.06 4.07
N PHE A 58 -10.44 8.05 3.44
CA PHE A 58 -10.24 9.38 4.03
C PHE A 58 -11.56 10.11 4.30
N SER A 59 -12.54 9.99 3.40
CA SER A 59 -13.85 10.62 3.57
C SER A 59 -14.61 10.16 4.81
N GLY A 60 -14.32 8.95 5.33
CA GLY A 60 -14.89 8.40 6.55
C GLY A 60 -14.01 8.50 7.80
N CYS A 61 -12.80 9.07 7.70
CA CYS A 61 -11.86 9.14 8.82
C CYS A 61 -11.84 10.51 9.51
N SER A 62 -11.38 10.56 10.76
CA SER A 62 -11.31 11.79 11.57
C SER A 62 -9.99 12.57 11.45
N VAL A 63 -9.07 12.17 10.56
CA VAL A 63 -7.75 12.80 10.42
C VAL A 63 -7.89 14.21 9.85
N PRO A 64 -7.47 15.31 10.51
CA PRO A 64 -7.65 16.67 9.97
C PRO A 64 -6.97 16.90 8.61
N GLY A 65 -7.54 17.76 7.74
CA GLY A 65 -7.02 18.02 6.38
C GLY A 65 -5.56 18.51 6.36
N ALA A 66 -5.18 19.28 7.38
CA ALA A 66 -3.81 19.75 7.58
C ALA A 66 -2.80 18.61 7.85
N ARG A 67 -3.25 17.44 8.34
CA ARG A 67 -2.43 16.24 8.59
C ARG A 67 -2.71 15.12 7.59
N ALA A 68 -3.60 15.34 6.62
CA ALA A 68 -4.07 14.32 5.71
C ALA A 68 -2.94 13.71 4.86
N ARG A 69 -2.01 14.54 4.36
CA ARG A 69 -0.96 14.08 3.44
C ARG A 69 -0.16 12.89 3.97
N GLY A 70 0.30 12.95 5.23
CA GLY A 70 1.06 11.86 5.84
C GLY A 70 0.23 10.58 5.95
N TRP A 71 -1.01 10.71 6.42
CA TRP A 71 -1.94 9.59 6.54
C TRP A 71 -2.27 8.96 5.18
N LEU A 72 -2.55 9.79 4.16
CA LEU A 72 -2.86 9.35 2.79
C LEU A 72 -1.69 8.58 2.19
N CYS A 73 -0.45 9.06 2.37
CA CYS A 73 0.73 8.36 1.89
C CYS A 73 0.91 7.01 2.58
N VAL A 74 0.70 6.94 3.90
CA VAL A 74 0.74 5.67 4.66
C VAL A 74 -0.33 4.70 4.17
N ALA A 75 -1.56 5.17 4.01
CA ALA A 75 -2.68 4.38 3.51
C ALA A 75 -2.38 3.83 2.11
N ALA A 76 -1.89 4.67 1.19
CA ALA A 76 -1.49 4.26 -0.16
C ALA A 76 -0.39 3.20 -0.16
N ALA A 77 0.68 3.40 0.63
CA ALA A 77 1.76 2.43 0.76
C ALA A 77 1.24 1.10 1.34
N HIS A 78 0.38 1.16 2.36
CA HIS A 78 -0.25 -0.02 2.94
C HIS A 78 -1.11 -0.79 1.94
N THR A 79 -2.02 -0.11 1.25
CA THR A 79 -2.93 -0.72 0.29
C THR A 79 -2.14 -1.31 -0.88
N ALA A 80 -1.17 -0.59 -1.43
CA ALA A 80 -0.33 -1.10 -2.52
C ALA A 80 0.52 -2.33 -2.09
N LEU A 81 1.12 -2.31 -0.89
CA LEU A 81 1.85 -3.46 -0.35
C LEU A 81 0.94 -4.67 -0.10
N ASN A 82 -0.30 -4.42 0.35
CA ASN A 82 -1.30 -5.47 0.51
C ASN A 82 -1.66 -6.07 -0.86
N THR A 83 -1.84 -5.26 -1.89
CA THR A 83 -2.11 -5.72 -3.27
C THR A 83 -1.03 -6.66 -3.79
N ILE A 84 0.26 -6.28 -3.69
CA ILE A 84 1.35 -7.15 -4.18
C ILE A 84 1.47 -8.45 -3.35
N ARG A 85 1.23 -8.40 -2.04
CA ARG A 85 1.25 -9.59 -1.17
C ARG A 85 0.08 -10.51 -1.47
N SER A 86 -1.12 -9.96 -1.70
CA SER A 86 -2.31 -10.72 -2.06
C SER A 86 -2.15 -11.41 -3.42
N ARG A 87 -1.58 -10.72 -4.41
CA ARG A 87 -1.25 -11.33 -5.71
C ARG A 87 -0.29 -12.50 -5.57
N ARG A 88 0.78 -12.34 -4.81
CA ARG A 88 1.73 -13.43 -4.57
C ARG A 88 1.09 -14.64 -3.88
N ARG A 89 0.25 -14.42 -2.86
CA ARG A 89 -0.49 -15.52 -2.20
C ARG A 89 -1.47 -16.21 -3.15
N ARG A 90 -2.03 -15.49 -4.12
CA ARG A 90 -2.89 -16.08 -5.15
C ARG A 90 -2.06 -16.90 -6.14
N THR A 91 -0.99 -16.34 -6.70
CA THR A 91 -0.08 -17.06 -7.61
C THR A 91 0.49 -18.32 -6.97
N GLY A 92 0.96 -18.28 -5.72
CA GLY A 92 1.45 -19.49 -5.04
C GLY A 92 0.37 -20.56 -4.80
N ARG A 93 -0.91 -20.16 -4.66
CA ARG A 93 -2.03 -21.12 -4.58
C ARG A 93 -2.37 -21.70 -5.95
N GLU A 94 -2.35 -20.87 -6.99
CA GLU A 94 -2.56 -21.28 -8.39
C GLU A 94 -1.46 -22.23 -8.85
N GLU A 95 -0.19 -21.95 -8.53
CA GLU A 95 0.95 -22.83 -8.82
C GLU A 95 0.86 -24.16 -8.06
N ALA A 96 0.50 -24.13 -6.78
CA ALA A 96 0.30 -25.35 -5.99
C ALA A 96 -0.86 -26.21 -6.54
N ALA A 97 -1.92 -25.58 -7.05
CA ALA A 97 -3.04 -26.25 -7.70
C ALA A 97 -2.65 -26.77 -9.10
N ALA A 98 -1.90 -26.00 -9.89
CA ALA A 98 -1.43 -26.38 -11.22
C ALA A 98 -0.32 -27.45 -11.16
N THR A 99 0.43 -27.56 -10.07
CA THR A 99 1.34 -28.71 -9.88
C THR A 99 0.56 -30.03 -9.75
N ALA A 100 -0.74 -29.98 -9.45
CA ALA A 100 -1.64 -31.14 -9.54
C ALA A 100 -2.15 -31.43 -10.97
N GLU A 101 -2.04 -30.48 -11.92
CA GLU A 101 -2.49 -30.60 -13.32
C GLU A 101 -1.49 -29.90 -14.26
N HIS A 102 -0.57 -30.66 -14.86
CA HIS A 102 0.51 -30.15 -15.73
C HIS A 102 0.02 -29.21 -16.86
N ALA A 103 0.61 -28.00 -16.98
CA ALA A 103 0.82 -27.31 -18.26
C ALA A 103 1.90 -26.21 -18.18
N THR A 104 2.87 -26.28 -19.10
CA THR A 104 3.94 -25.31 -19.40
C THR A 104 3.50 -24.32 -20.49
N VAL A 105 3.89 -23.04 -20.42
CA VAL A 105 3.73 -22.02 -21.50
C VAL A 105 4.93 -21.05 -21.52
N PRO A 106 5.38 -20.54 -22.69
CA PRO A 106 6.77 -20.13 -22.94
C PRO A 106 7.12 -18.63 -22.82
N ASP A 107 8.43 -18.41 -22.82
CA ASP A 107 9.23 -17.19 -22.59
C ASP A 107 9.22 -16.17 -23.76
N VAL A 108 9.32 -14.87 -23.45
CA VAL A 108 9.40 -13.76 -24.40
C VAL A 108 10.43 -12.75 -23.88
N ALA A 109 11.64 -12.76 -24.43
CA ALA A 109 12.79 -11.97 -23.97
C ALA A 109 12.94 -10.58 -24.65
N ASP A 110 13.60 -9.66 -23.91
CA ASP A 110 14.10 -8.30 -24.23
C ASP A 110 13.35 -7.09 -23.63
N ALA A 111 12.02 -7.09 -23.51
CA ALA A 111 11.32 -6.20 -22.55
C ALA A 111 11.47 -6.70 -21.09
N VAL A 112 12.12 -7.85 -20.92
CA VAL A 112 12.21 -8.64 -19.70
C VAL A 112 13.16 -8.04 -18.69
N VAL A 113 14.32 -7.53 -19.08
CA VAL A 113 15.40 -7.21 -18.10
C VAL A 113 15.00 -6.11 -17.09
N ARG A 114 14.49 -4.96 -17.56
CA ARG A 114 13.99 -3.89 -16.66
C ARG A 114 12.68 -4.26 -15.94
N ARG A 115 11.79 -5.00 -16.62
CA ARG A 115 10.60 -5.56 -15.97
C ARG A 115 11.00 -6.53 -14.87
N ASP A 116 12.12 -7.22 -15.02
CA ASP A 116 12.62 -8.21 -14.07
C ASP A 116 13.21 -7.57 -12.83
N GLU A 117 14.00 -6.51 -12.95
CA GLU A 117 14.49 -5.75 -11.78
C GLU A 117 13.33 -5.18 -10.94
N HIS A 118 12.37 -4.50 -11.57
CA HIS A 118 11.19 -3.99 -10.86
C HIS A 118 10.34 -5.11 -10.26
N ARG A 119 10.24 -6.26 -10.93
CA ARG A 119 9.57 -7.45 -10.39
C ARG A 119 10.30 -7.98 -9.15
N ARG A 120 11.62 -8.11 -9.19
CA ARG A 120 12.47 -8.53 -8.06
C ARG A 120 12.34 -7.59 -6.87
N VAL A 121 12.35 -6.27 -7.11
CA VAL A 121 12.14 -5.27 -6.04
C VAL A 121 10.76 -5.42 -5.40
N ARG A 122 9.69 -5.60 -6.20
CA ARG A 122 8.33 -5.81 -5.66
C ARG A 122 8.22 -7.12 -4.88
N ALA A 123 8.81 -8.20 -5.38
CA ALA A 123 8.86 -9.48 -4.68
C ALA A 123 9.60 -9.36 -3.34
N ALA A 124 10.75 -8.66 -3.33
CA ALA A 124 11.53 -8.37 -2.14
C ALA A 124 10.74 -7.49 -1.14
N LEU A 125 10.11 -6.40 -1.59
CA LEU A 125 9.24 -5.55 -0.75
C LEU A 125 8.10 -6.34 -0.10
N ALA A 126 7.51 -7.30 -0.82
CA ALA A 126 6.45 -8.14 -0.29
C ALA A 126 6.92 -9.01 0.90
N GLN A 127 8.22 -9.34 0.98
CA GLN A 127 8.84 -10.14 2.03
C GLN A 127 9.23 -9.35 3.28
N LEU A 128 9.40 -8.03 3.17
CA LEU A 128 9.81 -7.21 4.30
C LEU A 128 8.71 -7.16 5.38
N PRO A 129 9.07 -6.96 6.67
CA PRO A 129 8.11 -6.56 7.70
C PRO A 129 7.33 -5.31 7.26
N ARG A 130 6.01 -5.27 7.51
CA ARG A 130 5.11 -4.22 6.99
C ARG A 130 5.60 -2.81 7.32
N THR A 131 5.93 -2.52 8.58
CA THR A 131 6.41 -1.20 9.01
C THR A 131 7.70 -0.79 8.30
N GLN A 132 8.62 -1.73 8.06
CA GLN A 132 9.87 -1.48 7.34
C GLN A 132 9.61 -1.17 5.87
N ALA A 133 8.79 -1.98 5.19
CA ALA A 133 8.43 -1.76 3.79
C ALA A 133 7.74 -0.40 3.60
N VAL A 134 6.80 -0.05 4.47
CA VAL A 134 6.08 1.24 4.41
C VAL A 134 7.04 2.41 4.67
N ALA A 135 7.86 2.35 5.72
CA ALA A 135 8.83 3.40 6.01
C ALA A 135 9.78 3.63 4.83
N LEU A 136 10.23 2.55 4.19
CA LEU A 136 11.09 2.62 3.01
C LEU A 136 10.39 3.29 1.82
N VAL A 137 9.16 2.87 1.52
CA VAL A 137 8.35 3.45 0.42
C VAL A 137 8.11 4.94 0.63
N LEU A 138 7.73 5.35 1.85
CA LEU A 138 7.45 6.75 2.15
C LEU A 138 8.69 7.62 2.04
N ARG A 139 9.83 7.15 2.55
CA ARG A 139 11.12 7.86 2.42
C ARG A 139 11.54 8.02 0.96
N HIS A 140 11.40 6.97 0.16
CA HIS A 140 11.68 7.03 -1.28
C HIS A 140 10.61 7.78 -2.09
N SER A 141 9.50 8.16 -1.47
CA SER A 141 8.46 9.02 -2.04
C SER A 141 8.61 10.49 -1.63
N GLY A 142 9.71 10.85 -0.95
CA GLY A 142 10.08 12.23 -0.64
C GLY A 142 9.62 12.76 0.72
N LEU A 143 8.94 11.96 1.56
CA LEU A 143 8.56 12.38 2.92
C LEU A 143 9.78 12.44 3.80
N SER A 144 9.92 13.46 4.67
CA SER A 144 11.06 13.60 5.61
C SER A 144 11.07 12.48 6.68
N TYR A 145 12.19 12.27 7.38
CA TYR A 145 12.22 11.31 8.50
C TYR A 145 11.18 11.68 9.57
N ALA A 146 11.01 12.97 9.85
CA ALA A 146 10.01 13.46 10.79
C ALA A 146 8.59 13.17 10.29
N ASP A 147 8.30 13.39 9.01
CA ASP A 147 6.98 13.11 8.43
C ASP A 147 6.66 11.61 8.47
N VAL A 148 7.62 10.75 8.14
CA VAL A 148 7.43 9.30 8.20
C VAL A 148 7.24 8.81 9.63
N ALA A 149 7.99 9.37 10.60
CA ALA A 149 7.83 9.05 12.01
C ALA A 149 6.44 9.44 12.50
N ALA A 150 6.00 10.67 12.22
CA ALA A 150 4.67 11.15 12.59
C ALA A 150 3.55 10.35 11.92
N ALA A 151 3.70 10.01 10.63
CA ALA A 151 2.68 9.27 9.89
C ALA A 151 2.56 7.79 10.34
N LEU A 152 3.65 7.20 10.84
CA LEU A 152 3.66 5.82 11.35
C LEU A 152 3.50 5.70 12.86
N ASP A 153 3.30 6.81 13.56
CA ASP A 153 3.27 6.87 15.04
C ASP A 153 4.53 6.26 15.68
N LEU A 154 5.70 6.62 15.13
CA LEU A 154 7.01 6.18 15.59
C LEU A 154 7.79 7.36 16.17
N SER A 155 8.72 7.09 17.10
CA SER A 155 9.59 8.14 17.62
C SER A 155 10.60 8.60 16.55
N PRO A 156 10.96 9.90 16.47
CA PRO A 156 11.99 10.41 15.56
C PRO A 156 13.35 9.70 15.73
N THR A 157 13.67 9.26 16.94
CA THR A 157 14.90 8.50 17.21
C THR A 157 14.87 7.10 16.58
N SER A 158 13.70 6.49 16.47
CA SER A 158 13.54 5.13 15.93
C SER A 158 13.49 5.08 14.41
N ILE A 159 13.04 6.14 13.73
CA ILE A 159 12.77 6.08 12.29
C ILE A 159 14.05 5.90 11.46
N GLY A 160 15.17 6.52 11.87
CA GLY A 160 16.47 6.34 11.20
C GLY A 160 16.90 4.87 11.18
N THR A 161 16.78 4.21 12.33
CA THR A 161 17.09 2.79 12.49
C THR A 161 16.12 1.91 11.70
N THR A 162 14.82 2.23 11.71
CA THR A 162 13.79 1.48 10.97
C THR A 162 14.05 1.51 9.47
N VAL A 163 14.39 2.67 8.90
CA VAL A 163 14.69 2.81 7.47
C VAL A 163 15.96 2.05 7.09
N ARG A 164 17.04 2.17 7.89
CA ARG A 164 18.28 1.40 7.67
C ARG A 164 18.06 -0.11 7.71
N ARG A 165 17.24 -0.58 8.66
CA ARG A 165 16.83 -2.00 8.74
C ARG A 165 16.03 -2.42 7.51
N ALA A 166 15.12 -1.56 7.03
CA ALA A 166 14.36 -1.81 5.82
C ALA A 166 15.25 -1.92 4.58
N GLU A 167 16.21 -1.01 4.39
CA GLU A 167 17.18 -1.07 3.29
C GLU A 167 18.04 -2.34 3.34
N SER A 168 18.51 -2.71 4.54
CA SER A 168 19.30 -3.92 4.75
C SER A 168 18.48 -5.18 4.46
N ALA A 169 17.22 -5.22 4.89
CA ALA A 169 16.30 -6.31 4.60
C ALA A 169 16.01 -6.40 3.09
N LEU A 170 15.76 -5.27 2.42
CA LEU A 170 15.55 -5.23 0.97
C LEU A 170 16.76 -5.77 0.22
N ARG A 171 17.97 -5.33 0.58
CA ARG A 171 19.22 -5.84 -0.02
C ARG A 171 19.37 -7.34 0.18
N LYS A 172 19.08 -7.85 1.38
CA LYS A 172 19.13 -9.29 1.67
C LYS A 172 18.14 -10.08 0.83
N GLU A 173 16.91 -9.59 0.67
CA GLU A 173 15.90 -10.22 -0.19
C GLU A 173 16.32 -10.21 -1.66
N LEU A 174 16.82 -9.08 -2.17
CA LEU A 174 17.30 -8.98 -3.56
C LEU A 174 18.44 -9.95 -3.83
N ASN A 175 19.39 -10.09 -2.91
CA ASN A 175 20.50 -11.03 -3.04
C ASN A 175 20.02 -12.49 -3.02
N ARG A 176 19.03 -12.84 -2.19
CA ARG A 176 18.44 -14.19 -2.18
C ARG A 176 17.83 -14.60 -3.52
N HIS A 177 17.24 -13.65 -4.24
CA HIS A 177 16.65 -13.91 -5.55
C HIS A 177 17.64 -13.72 -6.71
N GLY A 178 18.80 -13.08 -6.46
CA GLY A 178 19.88 -12.89 -7.44
C GLY A 178 20.85 -14.07 -7.55
N SER A 179 20.93 -14.93 -6.54
CA SER A 179 21.83 -16.11 -6.54
C SER A 179 21.27 -17.34 -7.27
N HIS A 180 20.13 -17.22 -7.96
CA HIS A 180 19.48 -18.31 -8.71
C HIS A 180 19.56 -18.14 -10.24
N VAL A 181 20.53 -17.36 -10.73
CA VAL A 181 20.90 -17.24 -12.15
C VAL A 181 22.36 -17.69 -12.29
#